data_AF-A0A954MDY8-F1
#
_entry.id   AF-A0A954MDY8-F1
#
_cell.length_a   1.000
_cell.length_b   1.000
_cell.length_c   1.000
_cell.angle_alpha   90.00
_cell.angle_beta   90.00
_cell.angle_gamma   90.00
#
_symmetry.space_group_name_H-M   'P 1'
#
loop_
_entity.id
_entity.type
_entity.pdbx_description
1 polymer ?
#
loop_
_entity_poly.entity_id
_entity_poly.type
_entity_poly.pdbx_seq_one_letter_code
_entity_poly.pdbx_strand_id
1 'polypeptide(L)'
;MTEFHESQLARRWLLQSLWLRQSTSVLKSEIMMALAVIRESLESGHSVLPGGIVIDVVRLAFSGGTGDSADEAIHPAWKLSAGMQRTYEDYVLGKLIADATFERGTGAVCGYQGRERAQGLAWLLNRFMERSDCSGVMFSPSIVRTVQESSLDDILAEGMQLLQTEDVLPVLDQQYSSLIQQTRQTGDVLSAEDVFELEYRTALVDFGQRLALRQVLRTSRMFRDGLNAQPPVGLERRHDVPAAIKAEDSYPVGGFTSISTRGTVESLLHSQLALMETDESRRPDLFEIRYLRNELLYYSRDENHFLRSRRTYLFVMQEDLAASRIKDADLPVQRIMQLLGLLTALVQQLLKWLTDETICFQFVFVKDRPVSNLVHERELLELIFREQIANGAVEVRFVSEAMLAETCVRFSRISLTHRINVSTNSPAADIEGCLNTDLRLARDRPTVTIDRQQHEFHGDVKQCWTDALNLLFSGLI
;
A
#
# COMPACT_ATOMS: atom_id res chain seq x y z
N MET A 1 28.01 -17.22 2.20
CA MET A 1 27.93 -16.74 3.59
C MET A 1 29.27 -17.03 4.26
N THR A 2 29.91 -16.03 4.85
CA THR A 2 31.20 -16.21 5.54
C THR A 2 30.96 -16.03 7.04
N GLU A 3 31.30 -17.03 7.85
CA GLU A 3 31.14 -16.98 9.31
C GLU A 3 32.50 -16.74 9.98
N PHE A 4 32.58 -15.77 10.88
CA PHE A 4 33.77 -15.53 11.67
C PHE A 4 33.62 -16.16 13.05
N HIS A 5 34.40 -17.21 13.28
CA HIS A 5 34.52 -17.84 14.61
C HIS A 5 35.52 -17.13 15.52
N GLU A 6 36.45 -16.34 14.95
CA GLU A 6 37.45 -15.58 15.70
C GLU A 6 36.99 -14.15 15.97
N SER A 7 36.80 -13.82 17.25
CA SER A 7 36.32 -12.49 17.68
C SER A 7 37.23 -11.34 17.25
N GLN A 8 38.55 -11.56 17.19
CA GLN A 8 39.51 -10.54 16.75
C GLN A 8 39.39 -10.24 15.26
N LEU A 9 39.21 -11.27 14.42
CA LEU A 9 39.01 -11.10 12.98
C LEU A 9 37.70 -10.35 12.69
N ALA A 10 36.61 -10.73 13.35
CA ALA A 10 35.32 -10.07 13.21
C ALA A 10 35.36 -8.58 13.65
N ARG A 11 36.07 -8.28 14.74
CA ARG A 11 36.27 -6.91 15.20
C ARG A 11 37.12 -6.09 14.23
N ARG A 12 38.23 -6.66 13.72
CA ARG A 12 39.05 -6.01 12.67
C ARG A 12 38.24 -5.75 11.41
N TRP A 13 37.45 -6.72 10.97
CA TRP A 13 36.54 -6.57 9.83
C TRP A 13 35.55 -5.43 10.04
N LEU A 14 34.88 -5.40 11.20
CA LEU A 14 33.91 -4.35 11.51
C LEU A 14 34.58 -2.97 11.47
N LEU A 15 35.68 -2.78 12.18
CA LEU A 15 36.38 -1.49 12.26
C LEU A 15 36.93 -1.02 10.91
N GLN A 16 37.58 -1.89 10.13
CA GLN A 16 38.06 -1.54 8.79
C GLN A 16 36.88 -1.18 7.87
N SER A 17 35.78 -1.93 7.95
CA SER A 17 34.63 -1.73 7.06
C SER A 17 33.93 -0.37 7.23
N LEU A 18 33.93 0.22 8.44
CA LEU A 18 33.32 1.53 8.70
C LEU A 18 33.99 2.68 7.93
N TRP A 19 35.25 2.50 7.55
CA TRP A 19 36.05 3.48 6.80
C TRP A 19 35.93 3.35 5.28
N LEU A 20 35.40 2.22 4.78
CA LEU A 20 35.24 1.91 3.35
C LEU A 20 33.89 2.39 2.81
N ARG A 21 33.66 3.70 2.79
CA ARG A 21 32.38 4.32 2.40
C ARG A 21 32.53 5.35 1.28
N GLN A 22 31.43 5.94 0.83
CA GLN A 22 31.45 7.01 -0.17
C GLN A 22 32.40 8.16 0.23
N SER A 23 32.96 8.85 -0.77
CA SER A 23 33.85 10.03 -0.67
C SER A 23 33.36 11.20 0.21
N THR A 24 32.08 11.24 0.57
CA THR A 24 31.44 12.34 1.29
C THR A 24 31.57 12.21 2.81
N SER A 25 31.64 13.34 3.51
CA SER A 25 31.73 13.37 4.98
C SER A 25 30.46 12.84 5.64
N VAL A 26 30.63 12.08 6.73
CA VAL A 26 29.54 11.43 7.47
C VAL A 26 29.52 11.96 8.91
N LEU A 27 28.33 12.09 9.46
CA LEU A 27 28.08 12.54 10.83
C LEU A 27 28.33 11.42 11.84
N LYS A 28 28.68 11.79 13.07
CA LYS A 28 28.87 10.83 14.17
C LYS A 28 27.61 9.99 14.44
N SER A 29 26.44 10.62 14.32
CA SER A 29 25.13 9.99 14.49
C SER A 29 24.83 8.90 13.45
N GLU A 30 25.28 9.07 12.20
CA GLU A 30 25.09 8.09 11.11
C GLU A 30 25.89 6.81 11.36
N ILE A 31 27.11 6.94 11.89
CA ILE A 31 27.96 5.79 12.24
C ILE A 31 27.34 5.00 13.40
N MET A 32 26.84 5.70 14.43
CA MET A 32 26.16 5.04 15.55
C MET A 32 24.87 4.33 15.12
N MET A 33 24.10 4.94 14.22
CA MET A 33 22.93 4.29 13.62
C MET A 33 23.33 3.06 12.80
N ALA A 34 24.39 3.14 11.99
CA ALA A 34 24.88 2.00 11.22
C ALA A 34 25.31 0.83 12.13
N LEU A 35 26.00 1.11 13.23
CA LEU A 35 26.33 0.08 14.24
C LEU A 35 25.07 -0.53 14.87
N ALA A 36 24.03 0.27 15.13
CA ALA A 36 22.76 -0.24 15.61
C ALA A 36 22.10 -1.16 14.58
N VAL A 37 22.07 -0.77 13.30
CA VAL A 37 21.53 -1.56 12.19
C VAL A 37 22.27 -2.90 12.02
N ILE A 38 23.61 -2.89 12.08
CA ILE A 38 24.45 -4.09 12.04
C ILE A 38 24.09 -5.01 13.21
N ARG A 39 23.96 -4.46 14.42
CA ARG A 39 23.58 -5.24 15.61
C ARG A 39 22.20 -5.88 15.45
N GLU A 40 21.18 -5.14 15.05
CA GLU A 40 19.82 -5.68 14.87
C GLU A 40 19.79 -6.78 13.79
N SER A 41 20.59 -6.65 12.73
CA SER A 41 20.73 -7.68 11.69
C SER A 41 21.31 -8.97 12.26
N LEU A 42 22.40 -8.89 13.04
CA LEU A 42 23.03 -10.04 13.68
C LEU A 42 22.15 -10.67 14.77
N GLU A 43 21.48 -9.86 15.58
CA GLU A 43 20.53 -10.33 16.61
C GLU A 43 19.34 -11.09 16.00
N SER A 44 18.96 -10.73 14.76
CA SER A 44 17.93 -11.42 13.98
C SER A 44 18.45 -12.67 13.25
N GLY A 45 19.74 -13.01 13.39
CA GLY A 45 20.37 -14.17 12.75
C GLY A 45 20.72 -13.96 11.27
N HIS A 46 20.75 -12.72 10.79
CA HIS A 46 21.11 -12.40 9.42
C HIS A 46 22.58 -12.02 9.30
N SER A 47 23.16 -12.28 8.12
CA SER A 47 24.49 -11.79 7.76
C SER A 47 24.46 -10.29 7.50
N VAL A 48 25.58 -9.61 7.75
CA VAL A 48 25.71 -8.16 7.56
C VAL A 48 26.58 -7.81 6.35
N LEU A 49 26.21 -6.71 5.69
CA LEU A 49 27.04 -6.04 4.70
C LEU A 49 28.20 -5.28 5.39
N PRO A 50 29.28 -4.94 4.65
CA PRO A 50 30.34 -4.08 5.16
C PRO A 50 29.79 -2.79 5.79
N GLY A 51 30.38 -2.32 6.89
CA GLY A 51 29.87 -1.15 7.62
C GLY A 51 29.76 0.11 6.78
N GLY A 52 30.64 0.31 5.80
CA GLY A 52 30.63 1.47 4.91
C GLY A 52 29.35 1.57 4.07
N ILE A 53 28.86 0.47 3.48
CA ILE A 53 27.57 0.49 2.77
C ILE A 53 26.39 0.69 3.72
N VAL A 54 26.45 0.15 4.95
CA VAL A 54 25.40 0.40 5.94
C VAL A 54 25.33 1.89 6.28
N ILE A 55 26.48 2.54 6.45
CA ILE A 55 26.58 4.00 6.66
C ILE A 55 26.01 4.76 5.47
N ASP A 56 26.39 4.38 4.24
CA ASP A 56 25.90 5.04 3.04
C ASP A 56 24.37 4.91 2.91
N VAL A 57 23.79 3.76 3.24
CA VAL A 57 22.33 3.54 3.25
C VAL A 57 21.64 4.34 4.36
N VAL A 58 22.21 4.39 5.57
CA VAL A 58 21.72 5.24 6.67
C VAL A 58 21.67 6.70 6.20
N ARG A 59 22.74 7.17 5.56
CA ARG A 59 22.81 8.50 5.00
C ARG A 59 21.74 8.72 3.94
N LEU A 60 21.64 7.84 2.93
CA LEU A 60 20.64 7.96 1.88
C LEU A 60 19.21 8.00 2.42
N ALA A 61 18.93 7.26 3.50
CA ALA A 61 17.63 7.27 4.15
C ALA A 61 17.34 8.61 4.86
N PHE A 62 18.34 9.20 5.54
CA PHE A 62 18.12 10.35 6.43
C PHE A 62 18.70 11.69 5.94
N SER A 63 19.33 11.75 4.77
CA SER A 63 20.04 12.92 4.25
C SER A 63 19.17 14.15 3.95
N GLY A 64 17.84 14.04 4.08
CA GLY A 64 16.91 15.17 3.95
C GLY A 64 16.45 15.80 5.27
N GLY A 65 16.84 15.26 6.44
CA GLY A 65 16.18 15.56 7.71
C GLY A 65 17.00 16.27 8.78
N THR A 66 18.31 16.44 8.62
CA THR A 66 19.16 17.06 9.66
C THR A 66 19.76 18.37 9.14
N GLY A 67 19.07 19.47 9.46
CA GLY A 67 19.63 20.80 9.32
C GLY A 67 20.87 20.97 10.20
N ASP A 68 21.80 21.79 9.72
CA ASP A 68 22.87 22.50 10.43
C ASP A 68 23.22 21.96 11.83
N SER A 69 23.87 20.79 11.87
CA SER A 69 24.75 20.49 12.99
C SER A 69 26.17 20.79 12.56
N ALA A 70 26.87 21.60 13.36
CA ALA A 70 28.32 21.82 13.30
C ALA A 70 29.10 20.55 13.71
N ASP A 71 28.66 19.39 13.24
CA ASP A 71 29.29 18.11 13.49
C ASP A 71 30.53 17.98 12.60
N GLU A 72 31.62 17.53 13.23
CA GLU A 72 32.91 17.38 12.57
C GLU A 72 32.80 16.31 11.46
N ALA A 73 32.96 16.77 10.22
CA ALA A 73 32.93 15.95 9.03
C ALA A 73 34.07 14.93 9.01
N ILE A 74 33.76 13.63 9.04
CA ILE A 74 34.78 12.57 8.96
C ILE A 74 34.98 12.15 7.49
N HIS A 75 36.20 12.29 6.97
CA HIS A 75 36.55 11.90 5.60
C HIS A 75 36.84 10.41 5.46
N PRO A 76 36.41 9.73 4.39
CA PRO A 76 36.65 8.30 4.19
C PRO A 76 38.13 7.98 3.87
N ALA A 77 38.52 6.73 4.11
CA ALA A 77 39.87 6.22 3.84
C ALA A 77 39.80 5.02 2.89
N TRP A 78 39.43 5.27 1.64
CA TRP A 78 39.28 4.20 0.65
C TRP A 78 40.63 3.56 0.32
N LYS A 79 40.81 2.29 0.69
CA LYS A 79 42.05 1.52 0.47
C LYS A 79 41.84 0.23 -0.34
N LEU A 80 40.66 0.05 -0.93
CA LEU A 80 40.38 -1.10 -1.79
C LEU A 80 41.07 -0.96 -3.16
N SER A 81 41.02 -2.02 -3.96
CA SER A 81 41.62 -2.07 -5.29
C SER A 81 41.23 -0.89 -6.19
N ALA A 82 42.17 -0.49 -7.07
CA ALA A 82 42.05 0.73 -7.88
C ALA A 82 40.77 0.73 -8.75
N GLY A 83 40.01 1.83 -8.69
CA GLY A 83 38.76 1.99 -9.44
C GLY A 83 37.52 1.34 -8.80
N MET A 84 37.68 0.57 -7.72
CA MET A 84 36.55 -0.04 -7.01
C MET A 84 35.63 1.01 -6.39
N GLN A 85 36.17 2.10 -5.85
CA GLN A 85 35.37 3.20 -5.27
C GLN A 85 34.36 3.75 -6.28
N ARG A 86 34.87 4.15 -7.45
CA ARG A 86 34.03 4.73 -8.51
C ARG A 86 32.98 3.72 -8.99
N THR A 87 33.37 2.45 -9.12
CA THR A 87 32.45 1.40 -9.53
C THR A 87 31.38 1.13 -8.45
N TYR A 88 31.74 1.21 -7.17
CA TYR A 88 30.78 1.14 -6.08
C TYR A 88 29.80 2.32 -6.09
N GLU A 89 30.31 3.55 -6.22
CA GLU A 89 29.48 4.77 -6.30
C GLU A 89 28.53 4.72 -7.50
N ASP A 90 29.03 4.36 -8.68
CA ASP A 90 28.23 4.33 -9.93
C ASP A 90 27.15 3.23 -9.91
N TYR A 91 27.50 2.01 -9.49
CA TYR A 91 26.62 0.85 -9.67
C TYR A 91 25.83 0.46 -8.44
N VAL A 92 26.34 0.72 -7.23
CA VAL A 92 25.62 0.39 -5.99
C VAL A 92 24.85 1.61 -5.52
N LEU A 93 25.54 2.71 -5.21
CA LEU A 93 24.87 3.91 -4.71
C LEU A 93 23.98 4.54 -5.80
N GLY A 94 24.47 4.63 -7.04
CA GLY A 94 23.67 5.09 -8.17
C GLY A 94 22.38 4.28 -8.36
N LYS A 95 22.43 2.96 -8.17
CA LYS A 95 21.24 2.09 -8.23
C LYS A 95 20.29 2.37 -7.07
N LEU A 96 20.79 2.43 -5.83
CA LEU A 96 19.96 2.71 -4.65
C LEU A 96 19.26 4.06 -4.78
N ILE A 97 19.95 5.10 -5.25
CA ILE A 97 19.39 6.45 -5.46
C ILE A 97 18.34 6.46 -6.57
N ALA A 98 18.56 5.72 -7.67
CA ALA A 98 17.64 5.71 -8.81
C ALA A 98 16.43 4.78 -8.64
N ASP A 99 16.44 3.90 -7.64
CA ASP A 99 15.40 2.88 -7.44
C ASP A 99 14.23 3.41 -6.60
N ALA A 100 13.07 3.57 -7.23
CA ALA A 100 11.87 4.08 -6.58
C ALA A 100 11.36 3.18 -5.42
N THR A 101 11.64 1.88 -5.45
CA THR A 101 11.25 0.99 -4.35
C THR A 101 12.14 1.21 -3.12
N PHE A 102 13.43 1.46 -3.34
CA PHE A 102 14.35 1.84 -2.27
C PHE A 102 13.97 3.19 -1.66
N GLU A 103 13.71 4.20 -2.50
CA GLU A 103 13.27 5.54 -2.04
C GLU A 103 12.00 5.45 -1.18
N ARG A 104 10.99 4.70 -1.62
CA ARG A 104 9.78 4.47 -0.82
C ARG A 104 10.05 3.73 0.48
N GLY A 105 10.90 2.69 0.43
CA GLY A 105 11.28 1.91 1.59
C GLY A 105 12.00 2.75 2.65
N THR A 106 12.98 3.56 2.25
CA THR A 106 13.67 4.49 3.16
C THR A 106 12.73 5.59 3.66
N GLY A 107 11.87 6.13 2.80
CA GLY A 107 10.81 7.07 3.18
C GLY A 107 9.88 6.52 4.27
N ALA A 108 9.50 5.24 4.18
CA ALA A 108 8.70 4.58 5.21
C ALA A 108 9.46 4.45 6.54
N VAL A 109 10.75 4.06 6.49
CA VAL A 109 11.61 3.92 7.67
C VAL A 109 11.87 5.28 8.36
N CYS A 110 11.87 6.39 7.61
CA CYS A 110 11.95 7.73 8.20
C CYS A 110 10.82 8.03 9.20
N GLY A 111 9.64 7.43 9.02
CA GLY A 111 8.53 7.54 9.95
C GLY A 111 8.69 6.74 11.25
N TYR A 112 9.69 5.87 11.35
CA TYR A 112 9.92 5.03 12.53
C TYR A 112 10.58 5.85 13.64
N GLN A 113 10.57 5.35 14.89
CA GLN A 113 11.11 6.06 16.06
C GLN A 113 12.06 5.16 16.87
N GLY A 114 13.14 5.74 17.40
CA GLY A 114 14.08 5.04 18.29
C GLY A 114 14.65 3.74 17.68
N ARG A 115 14.57 2.63 18.43
CA ARG A 115 15.08 1.31 18.00
C ARG A 115 14.39 0.79 16.74
N GLU A 116 13.13 1.14 16.49
CA GLU A 116 12.39 0.70 15.31
C GLU A 116 13.12 1.12 14.04
N ARG A 117 13.72 2.33 13.99
CA ARG A 117 14.47 2.80 12.80
C ARG A 117 15.60 1.84 12.43
N ALA A 118 16.39 1.41 13.42
CA ALA A 118 17.48 0.47 13.21
C ALA A 118 16.97 -0.89 12.74
N GLN A 119 15.84 -1.36 13.30
CA GLN A 119 15.21 -2.61 12.87
C GLN A 119 14.65 -2.53 11.46
N GLY A 120 14.02 -1.41 11.09
CA GLY A 120 13.48 -1.17 9.75
C GLY A 120 14.58 -1.13 8.70
N LEU A 121 15.69 -0.43 8.96
CA LEU A 121 16.85 -0.41 8.07
C LEU A 121 17.57 -1.76 8.00
N ALA A 122 17.74 -2.46 9.13
CA ALA A 122 18.31 -3.81 9.14
C ALA A 122 17.48 -4.75 8.28
N TRP A 123 16.16 -4.69 8.44
CA TRP A 123 15.23 -5.47 7.64
C TRP A 123 15.32 -5.11 6.14
N LEU A 124 15.39 -3.82 5.80
CA LEU A 124 15.52 -3.35 4.42
C LEU A 124 16.82 -3.88 3.78
N LEU A 125 17.95 -3.77 4.49
CA LEU A 125 19.24 -4.26 4.02
C LEU A 125 19.24 -5.78 3.84
N ASN A 126 18.61 -6.52 4.76
CA ASN A 126 18.47 -7.97 4.63
C ASN A 126 17.67 -8.34 3.37
N ARG A 127 16.60 -7.59 3.05
CA ARG A 127 15.83 -7.79 1.80
C ARG A 127 16.64 -7.47 0.57
N PHE A 128 17.39 -6.37 0.59
CA PHE A 128 18.31 -6.05 -0.50
C PHE A 128 19.33 -7.17 -0.71
N MET A 129 19.93 -7.71 0.36
CA MET A 129 20.88 -8.82 0.27
C MET A 129 20.25 -10.09 -0.30
N GLU A 130 19.07 -10.47 0.20
CA GLU A 130 18.34 -11.66 -0.30
C GLU A 130 17.99 -11.56 -1.78
N ARG A 131 17.64 -10.36 -2.25
CA ARG A 131 17.24 -10.12 -3.65
C ARG A 131 18.43 -10.00 -4.60
N SER A 132 19.53 -9.44 -4.13
CA SER A 132 20.75 -9.32 -4.91
C SER A 132 21.63 -10.57 -4.85
N ASP A 133 21.33 -11.54 -3.98
CA ASP A 133 22.21 -12.68 -3.71
C ASP A 133 23.62 -12.22 -3.23
N CYS A 134 23.67 -11.10 -2.51
CA CYS A 134 24.91 -10.58 -1.96
C CYS A 134 25.36 -11.38 -0.73
N SER A 135 26.62 -11.78 -0.73
CA SER A 135 27.23 -12.47 0.41
C SER A 135 27.59 -11.50 1.54
N GLY A 136 26.94 -11.66 2.69
CA GLY A 136 27.34 -11.01 3.95
C GLY A 136 28.27 -11.86 4.81
N VAL A 137 28.63 -11.27 5.95
CA VAL A 137 29.41 -11.91 7.02
C VAL A 137 28.51 -12.11 8.24
N MET A 138 28.67 -13.22 8.95
CA MET A 138 28.01 -13.47 10.24
C MET A 138 29.06 -13.56 11.36
N PHE A 139 28.80 -12.91 12.50
CA PHE A 139 29.61 -12.98 13.72
C PHE A 139 28.78 -12.66 14.96
N SER A 140 29.35 -12.86 16.15
CA SER A 140 28.66 -12.63 17.42
C SER A 140 28.21 -11.17 17.60
N PRO A 141 26.93 -10.89 17.91
CA PRO A 141 26.43 -9.54 18.20
C PRO A 141 27.17 -8.84 19.33
N SER A 142 27.76 -9.60 20.27
CA SER A 142 28.54 -9.06 21.39
C SER A 142 29.72 -8.21 20.94
N ILE A 143 30.31 -8.50 19.77
CA ILE A 143 31.41 -7.72 19.21
C ILE A 143 30.95 -6.30 18.88
N VAL A 144 29.76 -6.15 18.30
CA VAL A 144 29.17 -4.84 18.02
C VAL A 144 28.87 -4.10 19.31
N ARG A 145 28.36 -4.79 20.34
CA ARG A 145 28.11 -4.20 21.66
C ARG A 145 29.38 -3.65 22.30
N THR A 146 30.47 -4.42 22.31
CA THR A 146 31.77 -3.97 22.82
C THR A 146 32.31 -2.77 22.05
N VAL A 147 32.11 -2.73 20.72
CA VAL A 147 32.48 -1.56 19.91
C VAL A 147 31.59 -0.36 20.28
N GLN A 148 30.28 -0.55 20.47
CA GLN A 148 29.35 0.52 20.87
C GLN A 148 29.58 1.07 22.29
N GLU A 149 30.24 0.32 23.18
CA GLU A 149 30.63 0.77 24.51
C GLU A 149 31.84 1.74 24.50
N SER A 150 32.63 1.73 23.42
CA SER A 150 33.77 2.62 23.24
C SER A 150 33.33 4.00 22.73
N SER A 151 34.16 5.03 22.94
CA SER A 151 33.87 6.34 22.34
C SER A 151 34.03 6.27 20.82
N LEU A 152 33.23 7.04 20.08
CA LEU A 152 33.28 7.01 18.62
C LEU A 152 34.66 7.43 18.08
N ASP A 153 35.33 8.37 18.74
CA ASP A 153 36.65 8.83 18.35
C ASP A 153 37.68 7.70 18.51
N ASP A 154 37.57 6.86 19.56
CA ASP A 154 38.42 5.68 19.74
C ASP A 154 38.17 4.62 18.66
N ILE A 155 36.89 4.34 18.35
CA ILE A 155 36.49 3.38 17.30
C ILE A 155 37.10 3.77 15.96
N LEU A 156 37.00 5.05 15.62
CA LEU A 156 37.51 5.61 14.37
C LEU A 156 39.03 5.60 14.34
N ALA A 157 39.68 6.12 15.39
CA ALA A 157 41.13 6.15 15.49
C ALA A 157 41.74 4.74 15.35
N GLU A 158 41.14 3.75 16.00
CA GLU A 158 41.57 2.37 15.91
C GLU A 158 41.35 1.77 14.51
N GLY A 159 40.18 1.98 13.90
CA GLY A 159 39.92 1.53 12.54
C GLY A 159 40.90 2.13 11.52
N MET A 160 41.24 3.41 11.69
CA MET A 160 42.24 4.09 10.85
C MET A 160 43.64 3.53 11.09
N GLN A 161 44.02 3.31 12.35
CA GLN A 161 45.31 2.72 12.70
C GLN A 161 45.47 1.32 12.11
N LEU A 162 44.42 0.49 12.17
CA LEU A 162 44.38 -0.83 11.53
C LEU A 162 44.59 -0.72 10.02
N LEU A 163 43.89 0.20 9.34
CA LEU A 163 44.07 0.43 7.91
C LEU A 163 45.45 0.98 7.54
N GLN A 164 46.13 1.70 8.42
CA GLN A 164 47.48 2.24 8.20
C GLN A 164 48.57 1.19 8.42
N THR A 165 48.38 0.32 9.40
CA THR A 165 49.38 -0.66 9.84
C THR A 165 49.27 -1.97 9.07
N GLU A 166 48.05 -2.32 8.67
CA GLU A 166 47.73 -3.60 8.03
C GLU A 166 47.04 -3.36 6.68
N ASP A 167 47.19 -4.32 5.77
CA ASP A 167 46.42 -4.33 4.52
C ASP A 167 44.93 -4.54 4.80
N VAL A 168 44.09 -4.07 3.87
CA VAL A 168 42.65 -4.32 3.92
C VAL A 168 42.41 -5.83 3.89
N LEU A 169 41.54 -6.31 4.79
CA LEU A 169 41.22 -7.73 4.84
C LEU A 169 40.71 -8.21 3.47
N PRO A 170 41.25 -9.32 2.91
CA PRO A 170 40.86 -9.82 1.58
C PRO A 170 39.35 -10.08 1.44
N VAL A 171 38.70 -10.47 2.54
CA VAL A 171 37.25 -10.67 2.58
C VAL A 171 36.46 -9.39 2.28
N LEU A 172 36.95 -8.21 2.68
CA LEU A 172 36.29 -6.93 2.37
C LEU A 172 36.37 -6.64 0.86
N ASP A 173 37.55 -6.78 0.25
CA ASP A 173 37.72 -6.58 -1.20
C ASP A 173 36.85 -7.55 -2.02
N GLN A 174 36.76 -8.81 -1.59
CA GLN A 174 35.84 -9.79 -2.18
C GLN A 174 34.36 -9.40 -2.00
N GLN A 175 33.97 -8.91 -0.82
CA GLN A 175 32.59 -8.49 -0.56
C GLN A 175 32.17 -7.28 -1.40
N TYR A 176 33.01 -6.24 -1.52
CA TYR A 176 32.71 -5.09 -2.38
C TYR A 176 32.66 -5.49 -3.85
N SER A 177 33.59 -6.34 -4.31
CA SER A 177 33.55 -6.90 -5.67
C SER A 177 32.25 -7.64 -5.96
N SER A 178 31.86 -8.55 -5.05
CA SER A 178 30.62 -9.32 -5.14
C SER A 178 29.39 -8.41 -5.13
N LEU A 179 29.33 -7.48 -4.18
CA LEU A 179 28.25 -6.50 -4.05
C LEU A 179 28.05 -5.70 -5.34
N ILE A 180 29.13 -5.18 -5.94
CA ILE A 180 29.08 -4.44 -7.21
C ILE A 180 28.53 -5.33 -8.33
N GLN A 181 29.04 -6.56 -8.45
CA GLN A 181 28.62 -7.49 -9.50
C GLN A 181 27.14 -7.87 -9.35
N GLN A 182 26.71 -8.16 -8.14
CA GLN A 182 25.36 -8.63 -7.84
C GLN A 182 24.31 -7.51 -7.93
N THR A 183 24.63 -6.32 -7.44
CA THR A 183 23.73 -5.16 -7.53
C THR A 183 23.44 -4.79 -8.98
N ARG A 184 24.41 -4.91 -9.89
CA ARG A 184 24.22 -4.70 -11.34
C ARG A 184 23.19 -5.63 -11.96
N GLN A 185 23.07 -6.85 -11.45
CA GLN A 185 22.14 -7.86 -11.95
C GLN A 185 20.77 -7.79 -11.26
N THR A 186 20.67 -6.98 -10.22
CA THR A 186 19.44 -6.84 -9.45
C THR A 186 18.46 -5.91 -10.19
N GLY A 187 17.22 -6.37 -10.34
CA GLY A 187 16.10 -5.55 -10.80
C GLY A 187 15.71 -4.51 -9.76
N ASP A 188 14.48 -4.55 -9.26
CA ASP A 188 14.06 -3.66 -8.17
C ASP A 188 14.73 -4.08 -6.85
N VAL A 189 15.26 -3.09 -6.12
CA VAL A 189 15.94 -3.28 -4.82
C VAL A 189 15.02 -3.93 -3.80
N LEU A 190 13.76 -3.49 -3.75
CA LEU A 190 12.71 -4.06 -2.91
C LEU A 190 11.53 -4.53 -3.78
N SER A 191 10.82 -5.56 -3.31
CA SER A 191 9.53 -5.90 -3.91
C SER A 191 8.42 -4.96 -3.42
N ALA A 192 7.28 -4.96 -4.10
CA ALA A 192 6.13 -4.15 -3.68
C ALA A 192 5.61 -4.59 -2.30
N GLU A 193 5.69 -5.89 -2.01
CA GLU A 193 5.38 -6.48 -0.71
C GLU A 193 6.35 -5.97 0.36
N ASP A 194 7.63 -5.82 0.02
CA ASP A 194 8.62 -5.34 0.97
C ASP A 194 8.39 -3.87 1.36
N VAL A 195 8.08 -3.03 0.37
CA VAL A 195 7.72 -1.62 0.60
C VAL A 195 6.46 -1.52 1.45
N PHE A 196 5.43 -2.31 1.14
CA PHE A 196 4.22 -2.37 1.95
C PHE A 196 4.52 -2.72 3.41
N GLU A 197 5.38 -3.71 3.65
CA GLU A 197 5.70 -4.11 5.03
C GLU A 197 6.41 -3.01 5.84
N LEU A 198 7.20 -2.17 5.17
CA LEU A 198 7.81 -1.00 5.78
C LEU A 198 6.79 0.12 6.01
N GLU A 199 5.96 0.45 5.02
CA GLU A 199 4.96 1.53 5.12
C GLU A 199 3.97 1.28 6.28
N TYR A 200 3.57 0.02 6.49
CA TYR A 200 2.62 -0.36 7.54
C TYR A 200 3.25 -0.91 8.82
N ARG A 201 4.59 -0.88 8.93
CA ARG A 201 5.37 -1.39 10.09
C ARG A 201 5.20 -2.88 10.38
N THR A 202 4.64 -3.63 9.45
CA THR A 202 4.44 -5.07 9.61
C THR A 202 5.74 -5.83 9.48
N ALA A 203 6.78 -5.23 8.87
CA ALA A 203 8.14 -5.76 8.83
C ALA A 203 8.68 -6.15 10.22
N LEU A 204 8.22 -5.47 11.29
CA LEU A 204 8.64 -5.67 12.68
C LEU A 204 7.74 -6.64 13.47
N VAL A 205 6.65 -7.12 12.88
CA VAL A 205 5.65 -7.99 13.53
C VAL A 205 6.03 -9.47 13.36
N ASP A 206 5.32 -10.36 14.07
CA ASP A 206 5.51 -11.80 14.03
C ASP A 206 5.56 -12.39 12.60
N PHE A 207 6.39 -13.40 12.41
CA PHE A 207 6.63 -14.04 11.12
C PHE A 207 5.36 -14.63 10.49
N GLY A 208 4.46 -15.21 11.29
CA GLY A 208 3.24 -15.84 10.79
C GLY A 208 2.30 -14.85 10.10
N GLN A 209 2.06 -13.70 10.74
CA GLN A 209 1.21 -12.64 10.18
C GLN A 209 1.82 -12.02 8.92
N ARG A 210 3.14 -11.78 8.92
CA ARG A 210 3.87 -11.30 7.73
C ARG A 210 3.75 -12.26 6.55
N LEU A 211 3.92 -13.56 6.79
CA LEU A 211 3.82 -14.56 5.72
C LEU A 211 2.43 -14.57 5.08
N ALA A 212 1.36 -14.53 5.88
CA ALA A 212 0.00 -14.47 5.38
C ALA A 212 -0.25 -13.20 4.55
N LEU A 213 0.21 -12.04 5.03
CA LEU A 213 0.12 -10.77 4.31
C LEU A 213 0.82 -10.83 2.94
N ARG A 214 2.06 -11.31 2.89
CA ARG A 214 2.79 -11.47 1.62
C ARG A 214 2.07 -12.39 0.65
N GLN A 215 1.52 -13.49 1.16
CA GLN A 215 0.75 -14.42 0.33
C GLN A 215 -0.46 -13.74 -0.30
N VAL A 216 -1.21 -12.95 0.47
CA VAL A 216 -2.38 -12.21 -0.04
C VAL A 216 -1.98 -11.13 -1.05
N LEU A 217 -0.96 -10.31 -0.75
CA LEU A 217 -0.51 -9.24 -1.66
C LEU A 217 0.05 -9.79 -2.97
N ARG A 218 0.90 -10.82 -2.91
CA ARG A 218 1.45 -11.49 -4.10
C ARG A 218 0.34 -12.09 -4.96
N THR A 219 -0.63 -12.73 -4.30
CA THR A 219 -1.78 -13.33 -4.97
C THR A 219 -2.67 -12.27 -5.62
N SER A 220 -2.95 -11.17 -4.92
CA SER A 220 -3.69 -10.02 -5.45
C SER A 220 -3.01 -9.44 -6.69
N ARG A 221 -1.68 -9.26 -6.65
CA ARG A 221 -0.89 -8.82 -7.80
C ARG A 221 -0.98 -9.79 -8.97
N MET A 222 -0.82 -11.09 -8.72
CA MET A 222 -0.95 -12.12 -9.75
C MET A 222 -2.30 -12.04 -10.45
N PHE A 223 -3.39 -11.84 -9.70
CA PHE A 223 -4.72 -11.67 -10.29
C PHE A 223 -4.81 -10.39 -11.12
N ARG A 224 -4.34 -9.26 -10.58
CA ARG A 224 -4.39 -7.97 -11.29
C ARG A 224 -3.58 -7.97 -12.58
N ASP A 225 -2.42 -8.63 -12.60
CA ASP A 225 -1.58 -8.74 -13.79
C ASP A 225 -2.24 -9.60 -14.88
N GLY A 226 -3.19 -10.48 -14.50
CA GLY A 226 -4.01 -11.27 -15.43
C GLY A 226 -5.28 -10.58 -15.92
N LEU A 227 -5.59 -9.36 -15.45
CA LEU A 227 -6.80 -8.63 -15.85
C LEU A 227 -6.56 -7.76 -17.09
N ASN A 228 -7.66 -7.50 -17.81
CA ASN A 228 -7.66 -6.50 -18.88
C ASN A 228 -7.43 -5.09 -18.32
N ALA A 229 -6.82 -4.21 -19.13
CA ALA A 229 -6.61 -2.82 -18.73
C ALA A 229 -7.93 -2.02 -18.62
N GLN A 230 -8.88 -2.32 -19.50
CA GLN A 230 -10.19 -1.68 -19.55
C GLN A 230 -11.22 -2.47 -18.72
N PRO A 231 -12.18 -1.77 -18.08
CA PRO A 231 -13.29 -2.43 -17.41
C PRO A 231 -14.07 -3.30 -18.42
N PRO A 232 -14.54 -4.50 -18.03
CA PRO A 232 -15.48 -5.25 -18.84
C PRO A 232 -16.74 -4.43 -19.11
N VAL A 233 -17.39 -4.72 -20.24
CA VAL A 233 -18.73 -4.17 -20.52
C VAL A 233 -19.69 -4.75 -19.49
N GLY A 234 -20.26 -3.89 -18.65
CA GLY A 234 -21.23 -4.29 -17.64
C GLY A 234 -22.45 -4.96 -18.27
N LEU A 235 -23.08 -5.87 -17.53
CA LEU A 235 -24.36 -6.45 -17.95
C LEU A 235 -25.41 -5.32 -17.95
N GLU A 236 -26.04 -5.04 -19.10
CA GLU A 236 -27.11 -4.02 -19.22
C GLU A 236 -28.24 -4.30 -18.20
N ARG A 237 -28.19 -3.67 -17.02
CA ARG A 237 -29.27 -3.75 -16.04
C ARG A 237 -29.53 -2.46 -15.29
N ARG A 238 -30.83 -2.28 -15.10
CA ARG A 238 -31.56 -1.10 -14.64
C ARG A 238 -31.23 -0.77 -13.19
N HIS A 239 -30.84 0.49 -12.96
CA HIS A 239 -31.26 1.40 -11.90
C HIS A 239 -30.05 2.22 -11.42
N ASP A 240 -29.71 3.26 -12.18
CA ASP A 240 -28.95 4.37 -11.60
C ASP A 240 -29.82 4.98 -10.50
N VAL A 241 -29.40 4.82 -9.24
CA VAL A 241 -30.04 5.50 -8.11
C VAL A 241 -29.39 6.89 -8.03
N PRO A 242 -30.15 7.97 -8.34
CA PRO A 242 -29.63 9.32 -8.25
C PRO A 242 -29.30 9.63 -6.79
N ALA A 243 -28.03 9.85 -6.45
CA ALA A 243 -27.66 10.38 -5.15
C ALA A 243 -27.78 11.91 -5.19
N ALA A 244 -28.73 12.49 -4.43
CA ALA A 244 -28.72 13.91 -4.17
C ALA A 244 -27.54 14.24 -3.23
N ILE A 245 -26.63 15.11 -3.67
CA ILE A 245 -25.54 15.62 -2.81
C ILE A 245 -26.19 16.44 -1.69
N LYS A 246 -26.26 15.87 -0.48
CA LYS A 246 -26.48 16.63 0.75
C LYS A 246 -25.16 17.23 1.20
N ALA A 247 -24.74 18.28 0.52
CA ALA A 247 -23.76 19.24 1.05
C ALA A 247 -24.44 20.62 1.00
N GLU A 248 -25.27 20.89 2.01
CA GLU A 248 -25.46 22.26 2.47
C GLU A 248 -24.06 22.82 2.82
N ASP A 249 -23.77 24.05 2.41
CA ASP A 249 -22.54 24.82 2.69
C ASP A 249 -21.40 24.84 1.67
N SER A 250 -21.67 24.61 0.38
CA SER A 250 -20.72 25.03 -0.67
C SER A 250 -21.39 25.98 -1.64
N TYR A 251 -20.84 27.20 -1.74
CA TYR A 251 -21.14 28.16 -2.79
C TYR A 251 -21.21 27.43 -4.15
N PRO A 252 -22.26 27.65 -4.96
CA PRO A 252 -22.43 26.90 -6.20
C PRO A 252 -21.32 27.26 -7.19
N VAL A 253 -20.40 26.31 -7.42
CA VAL A 253 -19.36 26.40 -8.44
C VAL A 253 -19.92 25.78 -9.73
N GLY A 254 -20.72 26.55 -10.47
CA GLY A 254 -21.35 26.10 -11.71
C GLY A 254 -21.71 27.27 -12.62
N GLY A 255 -21.46 27.11 -13.92
CA GLY A 255 -21.78 28.11 -14.94
C GLY A 255 -23.27 28.16 -15.31
N PHE A 256 -23.64 29.13 -16.14
CA PHE A 256 -25.00 29.27 -16.65
C PHE A 256 -25.15 28.50 -17.98
N THR A 257 -26.21 27.70 -18.12
CA THR A 257 -26.42 26.86 -19.32
C THR A 257 -27.34 27.48 -20.35
N SER A 258 -28.38 28.19 -19.92
CA SER A 258 -29.32 28.83 -20.83
C SER A 258 -30.03 30.03 -20.18
N ILE A 259 -30.89 30.70 -20.94
CA ILE A 259 -31.72 31.81 -20.47
C ILE A 259 -33.18 31.35 -20.49
N SER A 260 -33.88 31.57 -19.39
CA SER A 260 -35.27 31.17 -19.16
C SER A 260 -36.13 32.35 -18.72
N THR A 261 -37.44 32.30 -18.95
CA THR A 261 -38.40 33.27 -18.41
C THR A 261 -38.92 32.91 -17.01
N ARG A 262 -38.36 31.85 -16.40
CA ARG A 262 -38.67 31.38 -15.05
C ARG A 262 -37.38 31.24 -14.24
N GLY A 263 -37.36 31.77 -13.02
CA GLY A 263 -36.23 31.68 -12.10
C GLY A 263 -36.51 32.44 -10.80
N THR A 264 -35.54 32.38 -9.87
CA THR A 264 -35.57 33.17 -8.63
C THR A 264 -34.86 34.52 -8.84
N VAL A 265 -35.10 35.50 -7.98
CA VAL A 265 -34.51 36.85 -8.11
C VAL A 265 -32.98 36.82 -8.14
N GLU A 266 -32.36 35.88 -7.44
CA GLU A 266 -30.90 35.66 -7.40
C GLU A 266 -30.32 35.18 -8.74
N SER A 267 -31.17 34.66 -9.62
CA SER A 267 -30.81 34.18 -10.97
C SER A 267 -31.18 35.18 -12.07
N LEU A 268 -31.72 36.34 -11.72
CA LEU A 268 -32.14 37.35 -12.67
C LEU A 268 -30.93 37.87 -13.48
N LEU A 269 -31.10 37.97 -14.81
CA LEU A 269 -30.06 38.56 -15.66
C LEU A 269 -29.77 40.00 -15.24
N HIS A 270 -28.48 40.33 -15.11
CA HIS A 270 -28.06 41.64 -14.61
C HIS A 270 -28.60 42.80 -15.48
N SER A 271 -28.77 42.57 -16.79
CA SER A 271 -29.39 43.54 -17.70
C SER A 271 -30.86 43.84 -17.40
N GLN A 272 -31.57 42.96 -16.70
CA GLN A 272 -32.96 43.18 -16.31
C GLN A 272 -33.08 44.15 -15.13
N LEU A 273 -32.05 44.25 -14.27
CA LEU A 273 -32.02 45.21 -13.17
C LEU A 273 -31.99 46.66 -13.66
N ALA A 274 -31.47 46.90 -14.87
CA ALA A 274 -31.49 48.21 -15.49
C ALA A 274 -32.92 48.72 -15.80
N LEU A 275 -33.93 47.85 -15.75
CA LEU A 275 -35.34 48.21 -15.93
C LEU A 275 -35.97 48.76 -14.65
N MET A 276 -35.28 48.66 -13.50
CA MET A 276 -35.77 49.17 -12.22
C MET A 276 -35.52 50.68 -12.15
N GLU A 277 -36.58 51.46 -12.00
CA GLU A 277 -36.46 52.92 -11.83
C GLU A 277 -36.36 53.28 -10.35
N THR A 278 -35.45 54.20 -9.99
CA THR A 278 -35.24 54.61 -8.60
C THR A 278 -36.26 55.63 -8.10
N ASP A 279 -37.06 56.23 -8.99
CA ASP A 279 -38.05 57.24 -8.65
C ASP A 279 -39.41 56.59 -8.35
N GLU A 280 -39.80 56.55 -7.08
CA GLU A 280 -41.05 55.92 -6.63
C GLU A 280 -42.30 56.56 -7.24
N SER A 281 -42.22 57.82 -7.71
CA SER A 281 -43.35 58.52 -8.31
C SER A 281 -43.75 57.99 -9.70
N ARG A 282 -42.94 57.10 -10.30
CA ARG A 282 -43.12 56.56 -11.66
C ARG A 282 -43.56 55.09 -11.70
N ARG A 283 -43.99 54.53 -10.57
CA ARG A 283 -44.51 53.16 -10.54
C ARG A 283 -45.90 53.04 -11.18
N PRO A 284 -46.20 51.94 -11.90
CA PRO A 284 -45.33 50.78 -12.09
C PRO A 284 -44.22 51.02 -13.12
N ASP A 285 -43.01 50.58 -12.80
CA ASP A 285 -41.86 50.69 -13.69
C ASP A 285 -41.83 49.52 -14.71
N LEU A 286 -40.92 49.62 -15.68
CA LEU A 286 -40.83 48.63 -16.74
C LEU A 286 -40.41 47.25 -16.21
N PHE A 287 -39.67 47.22 -15.09
CA PHE A 287 -39.34 45.98 -14.40
C PHE A 287 -40.58 45.29 -13.83
N GLU A 288 -41.41 46.01 -13.09
CA GLU A 288 -42.66 45.50 -12.49
C GLU A 288 -43.63 44.98 -13.56
N ILE A 289 -43.77 45.70 -14.68
CA ILE A 289 -44.63 45.27 -15.80
C ILE A 289 -44.13 43.95 -16.40
N ARG A 290 -42.82 43.81 -16.63
CA ARG A 290 -42.24 42.58 -17.20
C ARG A 290 -42.21 41.43 -16.20
N TYR A 291 -42.05 41.72 -14.91
CA TYR A 291 -42.17 40.73 -13.84
C TYR A 291 -43.57 40.11 -13.84
N LEU A 292 -44.63 40.94 -13.81
CA LEU A 292 -46.03 40.48 -13.81
C LEU A 292 -46.41 39.71 -15.08
N ARG A 293 -45.77 40.02 -16.22
CA ARG A 293 -46.01 39.33 -17.49
C ARG A 293 -45.16 38.07 -17.70
N ASN A 294 -44.32 37.70 -16.74
CA ASN A 294 -43.33 36.61 -16.88
C ASN A 294 -42.41 36.78 -18.11
N GLU A 295 -42.03 38.02 -18.41
CA GLU A 295 -41.15 38.37 -19.53
C GLU A 295 -39.70 38.66 -19.09
N LEU A 296 -39.44 38.65 -17.78
CA LEU A 296 -38.08 38.78 -17.27
C LEU A 296 -37.26 37.54 -17.59
N LEU A 297 -36.00 37.77 -17.90
CA LEU A 297 -35.05 36.72 -18.23
C LEU A 297 -34.19 36.39 -17.01
N TYR A 298 -34.05 35.11 -16.75
CA TYR A 298 -33.25 34.53 -15.69
C TYR A 298 -32.18 33.63 -16.32
N TYR A 299 -31.01 33.58 -15.73
CA TYR A 299 -30.06 32.52 -16.03
C TYR A 299 -30.62 31.20 -15.51
N SER A 300 -30.85 30.23 -16.40
CA SER A 300 -31.04 28.86 -15.96
C SER A 300 -29.68 28.31 -15.58
N ARG A 301 -29.55 27.85 -14.35
CA ARG A 301 -28.35 27.13 -13.91
C ARG A 301 -28.38 25.74 -14.52
N ASP A 302 -27.21 25.20 -14.82
CA ASP A 302 -27.10 23.75 -14.81
C ASP A 302 -27.41 23.35 -13.38
N GLU A 303 -28.54 22.66 -13.16
CA GLU A 303 -28.54 21.69 -12.10
C GLU A 303 -27.56 20.62 -12.56
N ASN A 304 -26.26 20.89 -12.35
CA ASN A 304 -25.26 19.85 -12.19
C ASN A 304 -25.70 19.06 -10.95
N HIS A 305 -26.76 18.27 -11.11
CA HIS A 305 -26.86 17.02 -10.43
C HIS A 305 -25.61 16.28 -10.87
N PHE A 306 -24.54 16.46 -10.10
CA PHE A 306 -23.49 15.48 -9.97
C PHE A 306 -24.20 14.22 -9.47
N LEU A 307 -24.83 13.50 -10.41
CA LEU A 307 -25.38 12.17 -10.19
C LEU A 307 -24.18 11.27 -10.05
N ARG A 308 -23.53 11.35 -8.90
CA ARG A 308 -22.51 10.39 -8.52
C ARG A 308 -23.28 9.15 -8.10
N SER A 309 -23.36 8.16 -8.99
CA SER A 309 -23.88 6.84 -8.65
C SER A 309 -23.14 6.38 -7.39
N ARG A 310 -23.92 5.93 -6.40
CA ARG A 310 -23.38 5.37 -5.17
C ARG A 310 -23.47 3.86 -5.26
N ARG A 311 -22.33 3.18 -5.25
CA ARG A 311 -22.25 1.72 -5.24
C ARG A 311 -21.75 1.23 -3.89
N THR A 312 -22.43 0.24 -3.34
CA THR A 312 -22.00 -0.45 -2.13
C THR A 312 -21.79 -1.92 -2.44
N TYR A 313 -20.56 -2.40 -2.25
CA TYR A 313 -20.20 -3.80 -2.40
C TYR A 313 -20.10 -4.45 -1.01
N LEU A 314 -20.97 -5.43 -0.72
CA LEU A 314 -20.96 -6.19 0.53
C LEU A 314 -20.34 -7.56 0.31
N PHE A 315 -19.13 -7.77 0.81
CA PHE A 315 -18.49 -9.08 0.87
C PHE A 315 -18.90 -9.77 2.18
N VAL A 316 -19.79 -10.75 2.08
CA VAL A 316 -20.30 -11.49 3.23
C VAL A 316 -19.48 -12.76 3.41
N MET A 317 -18.67 -12.80 4.46
CA MET A 317 -17.78 -13.91 4.77
C MET A 317 -18.47 -14.85 5.78
N GLN A 318 -18.83 -16.05 5.33
CA GLN A 318 -19.51 -17.05 6.17
C GLN A 318 -18.54 -17.79 7.10
N GLU A 319 -18.98 -18.22 8.29
CA GLU A 319 -18.12 -18.92 9.27
C GLU A 319 -17.52 -20.23 8.74
N ASP A 320 -18.20 -20.88 7.79
CA ASP A 320 -17.77 -22.14 7.18
C ASP A 320 -16.49 -21.99 6.35
N LEU A 321 -16.11 -20.76 5.98
CA LEU A 321 -14.83 -20.45 5.34
C LEU A 321 -13.61 -20.86 6.17
N ALA A 322 -13.75 -21.08 7.47
CA ALA A 322 -12.66 -21.65 8.27
C ALA A 322 -12.17 -23.00 7.71
N ALA A 323 -13.05 -23.78 7.05
CA ALA A 323 -12.69 -25.02 6.37
C ALA A 323 -11.83 -24.82 5.11
N SER A 324 -11.72 -23.59 4.59
CA SER A 324 -10.87 -23.25 3.45
C SER A 324 -9.41 -22.92 3.84
N ARG A 325 -9.03 -23.11 5.11
CA ARG A 325 -7.63 -23.07 5.59
C ARG A 325 -6.82 -24.32 5.19
N ILE A 326 -7.00 -24.76 3.95
CA ILE A 326 -6.38 -25.94 3.37
C ILE A 326 -5.48 -25.49 2.22
N LYS A 327 -4.29 -26.06 2.14
CA LYS A 327 -3.37 -25.91 1.01
C LYS A 327 -3.59 -27.07 0.05
N ASP A 328 -4.31 -26.83 -1.04
CA ASP A 328 -4.45 -27.82 -2.12
C ASP A 328 -3.15 -27.90 -2.93
N ALA A 329 -2.87 -29.07 -3.51
CA ALA A 329 -1.60 -29.34 -4.19
C ALA A 329 -1.34 -28.42 -5.39
N ASP A 330 -2.39 -28.07 -6.13
CA ASP A 330 -2.31 -27.27 -7.34
C ASP A 330 -2.33 -25.75 -7.08
N LEU A 331 -2.54 -25.34 -5.81
CA LEU A 331 -2.57 -23.93 -5.42
C LEU A 331 -1.24 -23.49 -4.79
N PRO A 332 -0.75 -22.27 -5.12
CA PRO A 332 0.48 -21.76 -4.54
C PRO A 332 0.35 -21.47 -3.03
N VAL A 333 -0.85 -21.14 -2.56
CA VAL A 333 -1.17 -20.76 -1.18
C VAL A 333 -2.49 -21.41 -0.74
N GLN A 334 -2.83 -21.31 0.55
CA GLN A 334 -4.10 -21.83 1.07
C GLN A 334 -5.31 -21.19 0.36
N ARG A 335 -6.43 -21.91 0.24
CA ARG A 335 -7.66 -21.41 -0.40
C ARG A 335 -8.17 -20.11 0.18
N ILE A 336 -8.15 -19.98 1.51
CA ILE A 336 -8.56 -18.72 2.15
C ILE A 336 -7.65 -17.55 1.75
N MET A 337 -6.34 -17.78 1.60
CA MET A 337 -5.39 -16.75 1.17
C MET A 337 -5.57 -16.40 -0.31
N GLN A 338 -5.92 -17.39 -1.14
CA GLN A 338 -6.33 -17.16 -2.53
C GLN A 338 -7.56 -16.24 -2.61
N LEU A 339 -8.59 -16.55 -1.80
CA LEU A 339 -9.79 -15.72 -1.71
C LEU A 339 -9.47 -14.30 -1.29
N LEU A 340 -8.73 -14.11 -0.20
CA LEU A 340 -8.39 -12.77 0.28
C LEU A 340 -7.59 -12.01 -0.79
N GLY A 341 -6.67 -12.66 -1.49
CA GLY A 341 -5.94 -12.07 -2.62
C GLY A 341 -6.88 -11.64 -3.75
N LEU A 342 -7.85 -12.48 -4.12
CA LEU A 342 -8.87 -12.15 -5.13
C LEU A 342 -9.71 -10.95 -4.70
N LEU A 343 -10.19 -10.91 -3.46
CA LEU A 343 -10.98 -9.81 -2.93
C LEU A 343 -10.19 -8.51 -2.86
N THR A 344 -8.91 -8.58 -2.48
CA THR A 344 -7.99 -7.43 -2.52
C THR A 344 -7.80 -6.93 -3.95
N ALA A 345 -7.58 -7.82 -4.91
CA ALA A 345 -7.46 -7.46 -6.33
C ALA A 345 -8.74 -6.77 -6.84
N LEU A 346 -9.90 -7.32 -6.48
CA LEU A 346 -11.20 -6.81 -6.86
C LEU A 346 -11.45 -5.40 -6.33
N VAL A 347 -11.23 -5.15 -5.04
CA VAL A 347 -11.39 -3.81 -4.44
C VAL A 347 -10.44 -2.80 -5.09
N GLN A 348 -9.16 -3.14 -5.23
CA GLN A 348 -8.17 -2.25 -5.83
C GLN A 348 -8.51 -1.90 -7.28
N GLN A 349 -8.99 -2.88 -8.06
CA GLN A 349 -9.33 -2.65 -9.45
C GLN A 349 -10.63 -1.86 -9.61
N LEU A 350 -11.65 -2.11 -8.78
CA LEU A 350 -12.89 -1.32 -8.81
C LEU A 350 -12.63 0.14 -8.43
N LEU A 351 -11.81 0.40 -7.41
CA LEU A 351 -11.37 1.77 -7.07
C LEU A 351 -10.68 2.48 -8.23
N LYS A 352 -9.91 1.72 -9.03
CA LYS A 352 -9.21 2.25 -10.21
C LYS A 352 -10.17 2.51 -11.38
N TRP A 353 -11.14 1.65 -11.63
CA TRP A 353 -12.03 1.75 -12.78
C TRP A 353 -13.21 2.70 -12.57
N LEU A 354 -13.71 2.82 -11.35
CA LEU A 354 -14.92 3.58 -11.01
C LEU A 354 -14.57 4.89 -10.29
N THR A 355 -13.62 5.66 -10.82
CA THR A 355 -13.13 6.89 -10.18
C THR A 355 -14.20 7.95 -9.97
N ASP A 356 -15.18 7.99 -10.87
CA ASP A 356 -16.22 9.01 -10.89
C ASP A 356 -17.38 8.68 -9.95
N GLU A 357 -17.43 7.47 -9.38
CA GLU A 357 -18.52 7.00 -8.51
C GLU A 357 -18.17 7.11 -7.02
N THR A 358 -19.17 7.18 -6.15
CA THR A 358 -18.94 7.06 -4.70
C THR A 358 -19.05 5.59 -4.34
N ILE A 359 -17.91 4.94 -4.15
CA ILE A 359 -17.86 3.51 -3.86
C ILE A 359 -17.63 3.28 -2.37
N CYS A 360 -18.37 2.33 -1.80
CA CYS A 360 -18.13 1.82 -0.45
C CYS A 360 -18.02 0.28 -0.50
N PHE A 361 -17.03 -0.26 0.21
CA PHE A 361 -16.80 -1.69 0.34
C PHE A 361 -17.04 -2.11 1.80
N GLN A 362 -17.79 -3.18 2.00
CA GLN A 362 -18.20 -3.65 3.31
C GLN A 362 -17.82 -5.12 3.45
N PHE A 363 -16.80 -5.43 4.23
CA PHE A 363 -16.44 -6.79 4.61
C PHE A 363 -17.19 -7.18 5.88
N VAL A 364 -18.20 -8.03 5.71
CA VAL A 364 -19.10 -8.46 6.79
C VAL A 364 -18.79 -9.91 7.13
N PHE A 365 -18.20 -10.13 8.30
CA PHE A 365 -17.96 -11.46 8.83
C PHE A 365 -19.18 -11.91 9.62
N VAL A 366 -19.89 -12.92 9.09
CA VAL A 366 -21.06 -13.50 9.75
C VAL A 366 -20.59 -14.26 10.97
N LYS A 367 -21.31 -14.06 12.09
CA LYS A 367 -20.97 -14.65 13.37
C LYS A 367 -22.22 -15.22 14.03
N ASP A 368 -22.26 -16.54 14.17
CA ASP A 368 -23.36 -17.27 14.82
C ASP A 368 -23.02 -17.58 16.28
N ARG A 369 -21.73 -17.57 16.63
CA ARG A 369 -21.21 -17.91 17.96
C ARG A 369 -20.48 -16.73 18.59
N PRO A 370 -20.36 -16.63 19.93
CA PRO A 370 -19.68 -15.51 20.59
C PRO A 370 -18.18 -15.38 20.25
N VAL A 371 -17.55 -16.40 19.68
CA VAL A 371 -16.17 -16.34 19.14
C VAL A 371 -16.25 -16.68 17.66
N SER A 372 -15.78 -15.78 16.79
CA SER A 372 -15.74 -16.04 15.35
C SER A 372 -14.50 -16.86 15.01
N ASN A 373 -14.63 -17.78 14.06
CA ASN A 373 -13.49 -18.55 13.57
C ASN A 373 -12.61 -17.75 12.61
N LEU A 374 -13.04 -16.58 12.12
CA LEU A 374 -12.37 -15.80 11.06
C LEU A 374 -11.69 -14.52 11.57
N VAL A 375 -11.24 -14.50 12.84
CA VAL A 375 -10.61 -13.32 13.44
C VAL A 375 -9.33 -12.92 12.70
N HIS A 376 -8.48 -13.88 12.36
CA HIS A 376 -7.20 -13.61 11.67
C HIS A 376 -7.40 -13.06 10.26
N GLU A 377 -8.38 -13.58 9.51
CA GLU A 377 -8.72 -13.09 8.17
C GLU A 377 -9.27 -11.66 8.23
N ARG A 378 -10.07 -11.34 9.26
CA ARG A 378 -10.53 -9.97 9.50
C ARG A 378 -9.37 -9.03 9.79
N GLU A 379 -8.51 -9.38 10.73
CA GLU A 379 -7.34 -8.57 11.11
C GLU A 379 -6.42 -8.35 9.91
N LEU A 380 -6.26 -9.36 9.05
CA LEU A 380 -5.47 -9.27 7.83
C LEU A 380 -6.09 -8.28 6.83
N LEU A 381 -7.41 -8.30 6.63
CA LEU A 381 -8.10 -7.33 5.78
C LEU A 381 -8.04 -5.91 6.35
N GLU A 382 -8.19 -5.75 7.66
CA GLU A 382 -8.04 -4.44 8.34
C GLU A 382 -6.65 -3.85 8.13
N LEU A 383 -5.63 -4.70 8.15
CA LEU A 383 -4.25 -4.31 7.89
C LEU A 383 -4.04 -3.92 6.41
N ILE A 384 -4.53 -4.74 5.48
CA ILE A 384 -4.40 -4.50 4.03
C ILE A 384 -5.12 -3.23 3.60
N PHE A 385 -6.33 -3.02 4.10
CA PHE A 385 -7.18 -1.90 3.74
C PHE A 385 -7.12 -0.73 4.72
N ARG A 386 -6.06 -0.63 5.54
CA ARG A 386 -5.96 0.38 6.59
C ARG A 386 -6.19 1.81 6.09
N GLU A 387 -5.61 2.15 4.95
CA GLU A 387 -5.77 3.48 4.34
C GLU A 387 -7.21 3.69 3.83
N GLN A 388 -7.77 2.69 3.15
CA GLN A 388 -9.15 2.76 2.65
C GLN A 388 -10.18 2.79 3.78
N ILE A 389 -9.88 2.18 4.93
CA ILE A 389 -10.67 2.27 6.16
C ILE A 389 -10.57 3.69 6.74
N ALA A 390 -9.37 4.25 6.83
CA ALA A 390 -9.18 5.62 7.31
C ALA A 390 -9.91 6.66 6.43
N ASN A 391 -9.96 6.41 5.12
CA ASN A 391 -10.67 7.24 4.14
C ASN A 391 -12.19 6.94 4.07
N GLY A 392 -12.70 5.97 4.82
CA GLY A 392 -14.11 5.58 4.83
C GLY A 392 -14.60 4.83 3.59
N ALA A 393 -13.69 4.41 2.70
CA ALA A 393 -14.01 3.65 1.49
C ALA A 393 -14.25 2.16 1.80
N VAL A 394 -13.58 1.61 2.82
CA VAL A 394 -13.71 0.21 3.26
C VAL A 394 -14.18 0.18 4.72
N GLU A 395 -15.12 -0.70 5.05
CA GLU A 395 -15.49 -1.03 6.43
C GLU A 395 -15.35 -2.54 6.64
N VAL A 396 -14.81 -2.95 7.79
CA VAL A 396 -14.66 -4.35 8.17
C VAL A 396 -15.33 -4.57 9.52
N ARG A 397 -16.30 -5.49 9.62
CA ARG A 397 -17.03 -5.74 10.87
C ARG A 397 -17.59 -7.16 11.01
N PHE A 398 -17.87 -7.54 12.25
CA PHE A 398 -18.67 -8.73 12.58
C PHE A 398 -20.16 -8.38 12.68
N VAL A 399 -21.02 -9.21 12.13
CA VAL A 399 -22.48 -9.03 12.16
C VAL A 399 -23.14 -10.40 12.35
N SER A 400 -24.26 -10.45 13.08
CA SER A 400 -25.08 -11.68 13.18
C SER A 400 -25.91 -11.88 11.91
N GLU A 401 -26.33 -13.11 11.63
CA GLU A 401 -27.16 -13.40 10.45
C GLU A 401 -28.43 -12.55 10.38
N ALA A 402 -29.10 -12.31 11.52
CA ALA A 402 -30.28 -11.45 11.60
C ALA A 402 -29.99 -9.99 11.20
N MET A 403 -28.85 -9.44 11.63
CA MET A 403 -28.46 -8.06 11.30
C MET A 403 -27.93 -7.92 9.87
N LEU A 404 -27.50 -9.02 9.23
CA LEU A 404 -27.02 -8.99 7.85
C LEU A 404 -28.14 -8.59 6.87
N ALA A 405 -29.33 -9.18 7.02
CA ALA A 405 -30.49 -8.87 6.19
C ALA A 405 -30.89 -7.39 6.32
N GLU A 406 -30.96 -6.89 7.56
CA GLU A 406 -31.24 -5.48 7.83
C GLU A 406 -30.19 -4.55 7.21
N THR A 407 -28.92 -4.92 7.33
CA THR A 407 -27.81 -4.16 6.75
C THR A 407 -27.92 -4.06 5.23
N CYS A 408 -28.22 -5.18 4.55
CA CYS A 408 -28.39 -5.21 3.10
C CYS A 408 -29.58 -4.34 2.64
N VAL A 409 -30.73 -4.46 3.31
CA VAL A 409 -31.92 -3.64 3.01
C VAL A 409 -31.67 -2.16 3.27
N ARG A 410 -30.89 -1.82 4.30
CA ARG A 410 -30.52 -0.43 4.57
C ARG A 410 -29.67 0.16 3.45
N PHE A 411 -28.67 -0.57 2.96
CA PHE A 411 -27.81 -0.11 1.88
C PHE A 411 -28.53 -0.05 0.52
N SER A 412 -29.42 -1.01 0.23
CA SER A 412 -30.17 -1.01 -1.04
C SER A 412 -31.10 0.19 -1.21
N ARG A 413 -31.54 0.81 -0.10
CA ARG A 413 -32.34 2.03 -0.12
C ARG A 413 -31.56 3.30 -0.48
N ILE A 414 -30.24 3.29 -0.33
CA ILE A 414 -29.39 4.49 -0.47
C ILE A 414 -28.29 4.35 -1.55
N SER A 415 -28.09 3.15 -2.08
CA SER A 415 -27.03 2.83 -3.04
C SER A 415 -27.36 1.59 -3.86
N LEU A 416 -26.82 1.52 -5.07
CA LEU A 416 -26.78 0.27 -5.83
C LEU A 416 -25.95 -0.74 -5.03
N THR A 417 -26.60 -1.78 -4.52
CA THR A 417 -26.01 -2.67 -3.52
C THR A 417 -25.76 -4.05 -4.11
N HIS A 418 -24.49 -4.44 -4.17
CA HIS A 418 -24.07 -5.74 -4.67
C HIS A 418 -23.56 -6.57 -3.49
N ARG A 419 -24.26 -7.65 -3.19
CA ARG A 419 -23.87 -8.61 -2.16
C ARG A 419 -23.15 -9.77 -2.80
N ILE A 420 -21.92 -9.99 -2.37
CA ILE A 420 -21.08 -11.13 -2.73
C ILE A 420 -20.99 -12.01 -1.49
N ASN A 421 -21.76 -13.09 -1.48
CA ASN A 421 -21.74 -14.08 -0.41
C ASN A 421 -20.64 -15.10 -0.66
N VAL A 422 -19.73 -15.25 0.30
CA VAL A 422 -18.57 -16.13 0.19
C VAL A 422 -18.67 -17.23 1.22
N SER A 423 -18.72 -18.49 0.76
CA SER A 423 -18.93 -19.66 1.62
C SER A 423 -18.23 -20.91 1.08
N THR A 424 -18.21 -21.98 1.85
CA THR A 424 -17.81 -23.31 1.35
C THR A 424 -19.00 -24.13 0.87
N ASN A 425 -20.12 -24.09 1.59
CA ASN A 425 -21.25 -24.99 1.36
C ASN A 425 -22.61 -24.27 1.30
N SER A 426 -22.76 -23.12 1.96
CA SER A 426 -24.08 -22.49 2.14
C SER A 426 -24.43 -21.52 1.01
N PRO A 427 -25.49 -21.77 0.20
CA PRO A 427 -26.11 -20.72 -0.59
C PRO A 427 -26.61 -19.62 0.33
N ALA A 428 -26.46 -18.36 -0.09
CA ALA A 428 -27.16 -17.27 0.56
C ALA A 428 -28.67 -17.36 0.30
N ALA A 429 -29.47 -16.93 1.28
CA ALA A 429 -30.84 -16.51 1.00
C ALA A 429 -30.83 -15.26 0.09
N ASP A 430 -31.70 -15.23 -0.92
CA ASP A 430 -31.93 -14.04 -1.76
C ASP A 430 -32.43 -12.90 -0.86
N ILE A 431 -31.74 -11.74 -0.90
CA ILE A 431 -32.18 -10.53 -0.21
C ILE A 431 -32.74 -9.56 -1.25
N GLU A 432 -33.96 -9.08 -1.01
CA GLU A 432 -34.65 -8.15 -1.90
C GLU A 432 -33.90 -6.81 -2.02
N GLY A 433 -33.85 -6.27 -3.25
CA GLY A 433 -33.18 -5.00 -3.55
C GLY A 433 -31.66 -5.06 -3.60
N CYS A 434 -31.05 -6.23 -3.43
CA CYS A 434 -29.60 -6.43 -3.62
C CYS A 434 -29.34 -7.33 -4.82
N LEU A 435 -28.32 -7.01 -5.61
CA LEU A 435 -27.77 -7.95 -6.57
C LEU A 435 -26.96 -8.99 -5.80
N ASN A 436 -27.34 -10.26 -5.90
CA ASN A 436 -26.74 -11.35 -5.15
C ASN A 436 -25.81 -12.17 -6.05
N THR A 437 -24.56 -12.31 -5.61
CA THR A 437 -23.55 -13.20 -6.19
C THR A 437 -23.08 -14.16 -5.12
N ASP A 438 -23.09 -15.47 -5.39
CA ASP A 438 -22.47 -16.46 -4.51
C ASP A 438 -21.10 -16.86 -5.06
N LEU A 439 -20.07 -16.79 -4.22
CA LEU A 439 -18.73 -17.31 -4.48
C LEU A 439 -18.46 -18.49 -3.53
N ARG A 440 -18.43 -19.71 -4.07
CA ARG A 440 -18.24 -20.94 -3.28
C ARG A 440 -16.83 -21.50 -3.42
N LEU A 441 -16.25 -21.92 -2.28
CA LEU A 441 -14.88 -22.42 -2.15
C LEU A 441 -14.80 -23.88 -1.68
N ALA A 442 -15.76 -24.72 -2.11
CA ALA A 442 -15.83 -26.12 -1.71
C ALA A 442 -14.57 -26.93 -2.11
N ARG A 443 -13.93 -26.56 -3.23
CA ARG A 443 -12.77 -27.26 -3.82
C ARG A 443 -11.66 -26.28 -4.19
N ASP A 444 -10.60 -26.80 -4.81
CA ASP A 444 -9.46 -26.06 -5.38
C ASP A 444 -9.88 -25.00 -6.42
N ARG A 445 -11.02 -25.21 -7.09
CA ARG A 445 -11.64 -24.28 -8.03
C ARG A 445 -12.85 -23.58 -7.40
N PRO A 446 -12.95 -22.25 -7.53
CA PRO A 446 -14.12 -21.53 -7.07
C PRO A 446 -15.32 -21.83 -7.98
N THR A 447 -16.52 -21.64 -7.45
CA THR A 447 -17.76 -21.65 -8.24
C THR A 447 -18.46 -20.33 -8.02
N VAL A 448 -18.89 -19.68 -9.10
CA VAL A 448 -19.54 -18.37 -9.03
C VAL A 448 -20.97 -18.50 -9.54
N THR A 449 -21.93 -18.05 -8.75
CA THR A 449 -23.34 -18.00 -9.15
C THR A 449 -23.80 -16.56 -9.21
N ILE A 450 -24.17 -16.08 -10.39
CA ILE A 450 -24.73 -14.73 -10.61
C ILE A 450 -26.14 -14.93 -11.17
N ASP A 451 -27.14 -14.25 -10.61
CA ASP A 451 -28.54 -14.33 -11.09
C ASP A 451 -29.08 -15.76 -11.22
N ARG A 452 -28.72 -16.65 -10.28
CA ARG A 452 -29.10 -18.08 -10.29
C ARG A 452 -28.46 -18.90 -11.42
N GLN A 453 -27.57 -18.33 -12.22
CA GLN A 453 -26.74 -19.06 -13.17
C GLN A 453 -25.42 -19.44 -12.50
N GLN A 454 -25.20 -20.74 -12.32
CA GLN A 454 -23.97 -21.28 -11.76
C GLN A 454 -22.92 -21.42 -12.86
N HIS A 455 -21.76 -20.84 -12.62
CA HIS A 455 -20.59 -20.94 -13.48
C HIS A 455 -19.52 -21.80 -12.80
N GLU A 456 -19.24 -22.93 -13.43
CA GLU A 456 -18.12 -23.80 -13.08
C GLU A 456 -16.97 -23.55 -14.05
N PHE A 457 -15.76 -23.45 -13.50
CA PHE A 457 -14.55 -23.22 -14.28
C PHE A 457 -13.81 -24.53 -14.48
N HIS A 458 -13.35 -24.77 -15.71
CA HIS A 458 -12.62 -25.97 -16.09
C HIS A 458 -11.25 -25.59 -16.64
N GLY A 459 -10.24 -26.44 -16.37
CA GLY A 459 -8.87 -26.24 -16.84
C GLY A 459 -7.87 -26.05 -15.70
N ASP A 460 -6.81 -25.29 -16.01
CA ASP A 460 -5.76 -24.92 -15.08
C ASP A 460 -6.35 -24.20 -13.86
N VAL A 461 -5.96 -24.63 -12.66
CA VAL A 461 -6.56 -24.12 -11.42
C VAL A 461 -6.32 -22.62 -11.27
N LYS A 462 -5.14 -22.10 -11.63
CA LYS A 462 -4.87 -20.66 -11.52
C LYS A 462 -5.74 -19.87 -12.50
N GLN A 463 -5.89 -20.35 -13.73
CA GLN A 463 -6.77 -19.73 -14.70
C GLN A 463 -8.23 -19.70 -14.23
N CYS A 464 -8.71 -20.78 -13.59
CA CYS A 464 -10.08 -20.82 -13.04
C CYS A 464 -10.35 -19.70 -12.03
N TRP A 465 -9.37 -19.34 -11.19
CA TRP A 465 -9.51 -18.22 -10.24
C TRP A 465 -9.51 -16.86 -10.95
N THR A 466 -8.69 -16.69 -11.99
CA THR A 466 -8.69 -15.46 -12.80
C THR A 466 -10.00 -15.32 -13.59
N ASP A 467 -10.53 -16.40 -14.15
CA ASP A 467 -11.80 -16.42 -14.86
C ASP A 467 -12.97 -16.10 -13.90
N ALA A 468 -12.93 -16.63 -12.68
CA ALA A 468 -13.87 -16.27 -11.63
C ALA A 468 -13.83 -14.77 -11.31
N LEU A 469 -12.64 -14.18 -11.19
CA LEU A 469 -12.49 -12.75 -10.98
C LEU A 469 -13.04 -11.91 -12.15
N ASN A 470 -12.77 -12.30 -13.40
CA ASN A 470 -13.32 -11.63 -14.59
C ASN A 470 -14.86 -11.71 -14.63
N LEU A 471 -15.43 -12.87 -14.28
CA LEU A 471 -16.86 -13.04 -14.19
C LEU A 471 -17.46 -12.16 -13.08
N LEU A 472 -16.80 -12.07 -11.92
CA LEU A 472 -17.22 -11.16 -10.85
C LEU A 472 -17.23 -9.71 -11.36
N PHE A 473 -16.18 -9.21 -12.00
CA PHE A 473 -16.21 -7.85 -12.55
C PHE A 473 -17.35 -7.61 -13.53
N SER A 474 -17.65 -8.59 -14.39
CA SER A 474 -18.76 -8.50 -15.36
C SER A 474 -20.13 -8.39 -14.68
N GLY A 475 -20.28 -8.95 -13.48
CA GLY A 475 -21.49 -8.81 -12.66
C GLY A 475 -21.50 -7.59 -11.74
N LEU A 476 -20.34 -6.95 -11.51
CA LEU A 476 -20.20 -5.84 -10.56
C LEU A 476 -20.22 -4.45 -11.20
N ILE A 477 -19.73 -4.33 -12.44
CA ILE A 477 -19.76 -3.10 -13.24
C ILE A 477 -21.09 -3.03 -13.98
#